data_AF-A0A0Q4LJB5-F1
#
_entry.id   AF-A0A0Q4LJB5-F1
#
_cell.length_a   1.000
_cell.length_b   1.000
_cell.length_c   1.000
_cell.angle_alpha   90.00
_cell.angle_beta   90.00
_cell.angle_gamma   90.00
#
_symmetry.space_group_name_H-M   'P 1'
#
loop_
_entity.id
_entity.type
_entity.pdbx_description
1 polymer ?
#
loop_
_entity_poly.entity_id
_entity_poly.type
_entity_poly.pdbx_seq_one_letter_code
_entity_poly.pdbx_strand_id
1 'polypeptide(L)'
;MLDPYAAAFNAMDGGKASGDAVGGLIAIALLQGALCYWGVRRWLNYRARADRLPAWIYGWATDIANAADNDDRLILAYVMTTHDIDQKAITYVGVLYDLVLKADGCITRLTLWDCERYLADLAVPVDRPTLPEPLSRFPFLMLEASHIRNVAFEILDVSGTPPSTD
;
A
#
# COMPACT_ATOMS: atom_id res chain seq x y z
N MET A 1 -19.12 -49.89 -32.13
CA MET A 1 -18.84 -48.76 -31.22
C MET A 1 -17.75 -49.26 -30.29
N LEU A 2 -16.49 -49.01 -30.65
CA LEU A 2 -15.32 -49.56 -29.94
C LEU A 2 -15.00 -48.63 -28.77
N ASP A 3 -15.08 -49.18 -27.57
CA ASP A 3 -14.89 -48.45 -26.32
C ASP A 3 -13.39 -48.09 -26.14
N PRO A 4 -13.02 -46.80 -26.18
CA PRO A 4 -11.61 -46.37 -26.11
C PRO A 4 -10.93 -46.74 -24.78
N TYR A 5 -11.70 -47.09 -23.75
CA TYR A 5 -11.18 -47.55 -22.47
C TYR A 5 -10.69 -49.00 -22.47
N ALA A 6 -11.27 -49.88 -23.30
CA ALA A 6 -10.87 -51.28 -23.37
C ALA A 6 -9.48 -51.47 -24.04
N ALA A 7 -9.13 -50.59 -24.98
CA ALA A 7 -7.83 -50.60 -25.62
C ALA A 7 -6.70 -50.13 -24.68
N ALA A 8 -6.99 -49.18 -23.79
CA ALA A 8 -6.01 -48.68 -22.81
C ALA A 8 -5.70 -49.72 -21.72
N PHE A 9 -6.68 -50.52 -21.30
CA PHE A 9 -6.48 -51.54 -20.26
C PHE A 9 -5.72 -52.77 -20.80
N ASN A 10 -6.04 -53.23 -22.02
CA ASN A 10 -5.33 -54.35 -22.64
C ASN A 10 -3.87 -54.02 -23.02
N ALA A 11 -3.53 -52.73 -23.19
CA ALA A 11 -2.15 -52.30 -23.39
C ALA A 11 -1.31 -52.31 -22.10
N MET A 12 -1.93 -52.25 -20.92
CA MET A 12 -1.24 -52.34 -19.62
C MET A 12 -0.92 -53.78 -19.20
N ASP A 13 -1.69 -54.76 -19.67
CA ASP A 13 -1.57 -56.17 -19.21
C ASP A 13 -0.61 -57.02 -20.06
N GLY A 14 -0.20 -56.52 -21.23
CA GLY A 14 0.54 -57.29 -22.24
C GLY A 14 2.04 -57.01 -22.40
N GLY A 15 2.63 -56.09 -21.64
CA GLY A 15 3.99 -55.61 -21.92
C GLY A 15 4.84 -55.50 -20.67
N LYS A 16 5.92 -56.29 -20.59
CA LYS A 16 7.08 -55.95 -19.74
C LYS A 16 7.41 -54.48 -19.98
N ALA A 17 7.10 -53.61 -19.02
CA ALA A 17 7.53 -52.23 -19.06
C ALA A 17 9.06 -52.25 -19.11
N SER A 18 9.63 -51.97 -20.29
CA SER A 18 11.06 -51.76 -20.42
C SER A 18 11.46 -50.61 -19.49
N GLY A 19 12.62 -50.70 -18.85
CA GLY A 19 13.10 -49.68 -17.91
C GLY A 19 13.08 -48.25 -18.48
N ASP A 20 13.14 -48.13 -19.81
CA ASP A 20 13.08 -46.87 -20.56
C ASP A 20 11.71 -46.19 -20.49
N ALA A 21 10.60 -46.95 -20.51
CA ALA A 21 9.25 -46.39 -20.44
C ALA A 21 8.93 -45.82 -19.05
N VAL A 22 9.41 -46.50 -18.00
CA VAL A 22 9.29 -46.03 -16.61
C VAL A 22 10.18 -44.82 -16.38
N GLY A 23 11.41 -44.83 -16.92
CA GLY A 23 12.33 -43.69 -16.85
C GLY A 23 11.78 -42.43 -17.53
N GLY A 24 11.12 -42.57 -18.68
CA GLY A 24 10.47 -41.46 -19.39
C GLY A 24 9.33 -40.82 -18.59
N LEU A 25 8.49 -41.62 -17.93
CA LEU A 25 7.41 -41.11 -17.10
C LEU A 25 7.93 -40.36 -15.86
N ILE A 26 9.00 -40.86 -15.24
CA ILE A 26 9.65 -40.19 -14.09
C ILE A 26 10.25 -38.84 -14.54
N ALA A 27 10.90 -38.79 -15.70
CA ALA A 27 11.47 -37.56 -16.24
C ALA A 27 10.39 -36.50 -16.51
N ILE A 28 9.24 -36.90 -17.06
CA ILE A 28 8.09 -36.00 -17.30
C ILE A 28 7.52 -35.48 -15.97
N ALA A 29 7.36 -36.35 -14.97
CA ALA A 29 6.87 -35.95 -13.65
C ALA A 29 7.81 -34.95 -12.95
N LEU A 30 9.13 -35.16 -13.07
CA LEU A 30 10.14 -34.24 -12.53
C LEU A 30 10.14 -32.89 -13.26
N LEU A 31 9.98 -32.88 -14.59
CA LEU A 31 9.86 -31.64 -15.38
C LEU A 31 8.62 -30.84 -15.03
N GLN A 32 7.46 -31.49 -14.88
CA GLN A 32 6.24 -30.82 -14.42
C GLN A 32 6.40 -30.29 -13.00
N GLY A 33 7.00 -31.08 -12.09
CA GLY A 33 7.29 -30.63 -10.73
C GLY A 33 8.21 -29.41 -10.69
N ALA A 34 9.26 -29.39 -11.53
CA ALA A 34 10.19 -28.28 -11.63
C ALA A 34 9.52 -27.01 -12.20
N LEU A 35 8.67 -27.15 -13.22
CA LEU A 35 7.91 -26.03 -13.80
C LEU A 35 6.90 -25.46 -12.81
N CYS A 36 6.16 -26.31 -12.09
CA CYS A 36 5.24 -25.89 -11.04
C CYS A 36 5.98 -25.19 -9.90
N TYR A 37 7.11 -25.75 -9.44
CA TYR A 37 7.94 -25.14 -8.41
C TYR A 37 8.47 -23.77 -8.85
N TRP A 38 8.95 -23.65 -10.10
CA TRP A 38 9.46 -22.39 -10.63
C TRP A 38 8.35 -21.34 -10.78
N GLY A 39 7.17 -21.75 -11.25
CA GLY A 39 5.99 -20.89 -11.35
C GLY A 39 5.53 -20.37 -9.99
N VAL A 40 5.38 -21.25 -9.00
CA VAL A 40 5.00 -20.89 -7.63
C VAL A 40 6.06 -20.02 -6.99
N ARG A 41 7.35 -20.36 -7.12
CA ARG A 41 8.45 -19.55 -6.57
C ARG A 41 8.53 -18.17 -7.21
N ARG A 42 8.30 -18.06 -8.52
CA ARG A 42 8.24 -16.77 -9.23
C ARG A 42 7.04 -15.95 -8.78
N TRP A 43 5.89 -16.57 -8.61
CA TRP A 43 4.68 -15.91 -8.10
C TRP A 43 4.84 -15.43 -6.65
N LEU A 44 5.43 -16.26 -5.76
CA LEU A 44 5.76 -15.88 -4.39
C LEU A 44 6.78 -14.73 -4.36
N ASN A 45 7.81 -14.76 -5.20
CA ASN A 45 8.77 -13.66 -5.30
C ASN A 45 8.17 -12.37 -5.85
N TYR A 46 7.19 -12.47 -6.76
CA TYR A 46 6.48 -11.31 -7.29
C TYR A 46 5.59 -10.68 -6.22
N ARG A 47 4.84 -11.50 -5.46
CA ARG A 47 4.07 -11.04 -4.30
C ARG A 47 4.96 -10.44 -3.21
N ALA A 48 6.04 -11.12 -2.84
CA ALA A 48 6.99 -10.63 -1.84
C ALA A 48 7.69 -9.32 -2.25
N ARG A 49 7.80 -9.02 -3.55
CA ARG A 49 8.30 -7.72 -4.06
C ARG A 49 7.21 -6.66 -4.17
N ALA A 50 5.96 -7.04 -4.42
CA ALA A 50 4.83 -6.13 -4.35
C ALA A 50 4.59 -5.64 -2.91
N ASP A 51 4.76 -6.52 -1.92
CA ASP A 51 4.63 -6.18 -0.50
C ASP A 51 5.89 -5.49 0.05
N ARG A 52 7.06 -5.74 -0.57
CA ARG A 52 8.30 -5.00 -0.28
C ARG A 52 8.47 -3.87 -1.27
N LEU A 53 7.62 -2.85 -1.15
CA LEU A 53 7.98 -1.52 -1.59
C LEU A 53 9.37 -1.20 -0.98
N PRO A 54 10.37 -0.79 -1.79
CA PRO A 54 11.72 -0.56 -1.28
C PRO A 54 11.70 0.45 -0.13
N ALA A 55 11.96 -0.04 1.10
CA ALA A 55 12.00 0.76 2.32
C ALA A 55 12.97 1.97 2.23
N TRP A 56 13.92 1.96 1.28
CA TRP A 56 14.86 3.05 1.05
C TRP A 56 14.30 4.21 0.21
N ILE A 57 13.23 4.01 -0.57
CA ILE A 57 12.54 5.07 -1.33
C ILE A 57 11.34 5.61 -0.54
N TYR A 58 10.74 4.76 0.30
CA TYR A 58 9.45 5.03 0.94
C TYR A 58 9.53 5.09 2.47
N GLY A 59 10.69 5.41 3.06
CA GLY A 59 10.89 5.49 4.51
C GLY A 59 9.75 6.23 5.23
N TRP A 60 9.35 7.39 4.70
CA TRP A 60 8.24 8.20 5.22
C TRP A 60 6.88 7.48 5.15
N ALA A 61 6.59 6.72 4.09
CA ALA A 61 5.33 6.00 3.95
C ALA A 61 5.31 4.75 4.85
N THR A 62 6.46 4.10 5.06
CA THR A 62 6.59 3.05 6.07
C THR A 62 6.41 3.58 7.49
N ASP A 63 6.89 4.79 7.80
CA ASP A 63 6.69 5.41 9.11
C ASP A 63 5.21 5.71 9.36
N ILE A 64 4.51 6.21 8.34
CA ILE A 64 3.05 6.42 8.38
C ILE A 64 2.30 5.09 8.52
N ALA A 65 2.67 4.07 7.75
CA ALA A 65 2.03 2.76 7.83
C ALA A 65 2.24 2.10 9.20
N ASN A 66 3.45 2.19 9.76
CA ASN A 66 3.75 1.70 11.11
C ASN A 66 3.01 2.49 12.19
N ALA A 67 2.81 3.79 11.99
CA ALA A 67 2.01 4.61 12.90
C ALA A 67 0.52 4.29 12.80
N ALA A 68 0.00 4.00 11.60
CA ALA A 68 -1.40 3.62 11.39
C ALA A 68 -1.75 2.23 11.96
N ASP A 69 -0.78 1.32 12.06
CA ASP A 69 -0.94 -0.01 12.67
C ASP A 69 -0.92 0.04 14.21
N ASN A 70 -0.60 1.20 14.81
CA ASN A 70 -0.56 1.40 16.24
C ASN A 70 -1.74 2.27 16.71
N ASP A 71 -2.70 1.65 17.41
CA ASP A 71 -3.91 2.32 17.92
C ASP A 71 -3.62 3.51 18.86
N ASP A 72 -2.43 3.58 19.45
CA ASP A 72 -2.00 4.68 20.32
C ASP A 72 -1.40 5.87 19.56
N ARG A 73 -1.46 5.89 18.22
CA ARG A 73 -0.89 6.95 17.38
C ARG A 73 -1.92 7.57 16.46
N LEU A 74 -1.93 8.91 16.40
CA LEU A 74 -2.72 9.68 15.44
C LEU A 74 -1.79 10.35 14.44
N ILE A 75 -2.17 10.31 13.17
CA ILE A 75 -1.41 10.96 12.10
C ILE A 75 -2.16 12.21 11.68
N LEU A 76 -1.59 13.38 11.94
CA LEU A 76 -2.07 14.64 11.40
C LEU A 76 -1.44 14.87 10.02
N ALA A 77 -2.26 15.30 9.07
CA ALA A 77 -1.78 15.73 7.76
C ALA A 77 -2.10 17.20 7.54
N TYR A 78 -1.09 17.93 7.06
CA TYR A 78 -1.15 19.31 6.62
C TYR A 78 -1.08 19.32 5.10
N VAL A 79 -2.21 19.57 4.44
CA VAL A 79 -2.34 19.50 2.99
C VAL A 79 -2.50 20.89 2.42
N MET A 80 -1.50 21.35 1.67
CA MET A 80 -1.57 22.60 0.93
C MET A 80 -2.09 22.32 -0.48
N THR A 81 -3.16 23.00 -0.88
CA THR A 81 -3.74 22.82 -2.20
C THR A 81 -3.10 23.71 -3.26
N THR A 82 -3.35 23.38 -4.52
CA THR A 82 -2.96 24.20 -5.67
C THR A 82 -3.83 25.45 -5.82
N HIS A 83 -4.96 25.53 -5.12
CA HIS A 83 -5.86 26.68 -5.19
C HIS A 83 -5.34 27.81 -4.30
N ASP A 84 -5.18 28.97 -4.91
CA ASP A 84 -4.80 30.22 -4.27
C ASP A 84 -5.93 31.26 -4.38
N ILE A 85 -6.09 32.04 -3.32
CA ILE A 85 -6.96 33.21 -3.27
C ILE A 85 -6.12 34.35 -2.72
N ASP A 86 -5.98 35.43 -3.48
CA ASP A 86 -5.22 36.63 -3.08
C ASP A 86 -3.80 36.32 -2.56
N GLN A 87 -3.04 35.50 -3.31
CA GLN A 87 -1.68 35.04 -2.97
C GLN A 87 -1.56 34.16 -1.72
N LYS A 88 -2.68 33.71 -1.16
CA LYS A 88 -2.71 32.79 -0.03
C LYS A 88 -3.21 31.43 -0.48
N ALA A 89 -2.51 30.38 -0.07
CA ALA A 89 -2.86 29.00 -0.40
C ALA A 89 -3.94 28.48 0.56
N ILE A 90 -4.88 27.72 0.02
CA ILE A 90 -5.85 27.00 0.85
C ILE A 90 -5.15 25.76 1.42
N THR A 91 -5.12 25.66 2.75
CA THR A 91 -4.50 24.56 3.48
C THR A 91 -5.54 23.83 4.31
N TYR A 92 -5.51 22.51 4.30
CA TYR A 92 -6.35 21.67 5.14
C TYR A 92 -5.50 20.98 6.19
N VAL A 93 -5.99 20.94 7.41
CA VAL A 93 -5.36 20.20 8.51
C VAL A 93 -6.37 19.21 9.05
N GLY A 94 -6.01 17.94 9.18
CA GLY A 94 -6.92 16.94 9.73
C GLY A 94 -6.20 15.64 10.04
N VAL A 95 -6.95 14.69 10.60
CA VAL A 95 -6.43 13.35 10.88
C VAL A 95 -6.43 12.53 9.60
N LEU A 96 -5.32 11.87 9.29
CA LEU A 96 -5.21 10.98 8.14
C LEU A 96 -6.11 9.75 8.37
N TYR A 97 -7.07 9.57 7.48
CA TYR A 97 -7.97 8.42 7.49
C TYR A 97 -7.54 7.35 6.48
N ASP A 98 -7.19 7.77 5.26
CA ASP A 98 -6.76 6.86 4.20
C ASP A 98 -5.74 7.55 3.28
N LEU A 99 -4.76 6.79 2.80
CA LEU A 99 -3.68 7.25 1.93
C LEU A 99 -3.45 6.24 0.80
N VAL A 100 -3.77 6.64 -0.43
CA VAL A 100 -3.57 5.81 -1.61
C VAL A 100 -2.35 6.28 -2.37
N LEU A 101 -1.36 5.40 -2.47
CA LEU A 101 -0.12 5.63 -3.19
C LEU A 101 -0.10 4.84 -4.51
N LYS A 102 0.55 5.38 -5.54
CA LYS A 102 0.89 4.63 -6.75
C LYS A 102 2.10 3.73 -6.51
N ALA A 103 2.42 2.87 -7.47
CA ALA A 103 3.60 2.01 -7.43
C ALA A 103 4.94 2.79 -7.42
N ASP A 104 4.92 4.06 -7.85
CA ASP A 104 6.01 5.04 -7.75
C ASP A 104 6.04 5.79 -6.40
N GLY A 105 5.09 5.48 -5.51
CA GLY A 105 4.85 6.11 -4.20
C GLY A 105 4.47 7.57 -4.25
N CYS A 106 4.06 8.08 -5.41
CA CYS A 106 3.35 9.35 -5.46
C CYS A 106 1.96 9.18 -4.83
N ILE A 107 1.57 10.16 -4.01
CA ILE A 107 0.21 10.25 -3.46
C ILE A 107 -0.74 10.38 -4.64
N THR A 108 -1.74 9.50 -4.70
CA THR A 108 -2.82 9.56 -5.70
C THR A 108 -4.08 10.14 -5.07
N ARG A 109 -4.34 9.75 -3.82
CA ARG A 109 -5.49 10.21 -3.05
C ARG A 109 -5.14 10.23 -1.58
N LEU A 110 -5.67 11.23 -0.89
CA LEU A 110 -5.53 11.37 0.56
C LEU A 110 -6.90 11.74 1.13
N THR A 111 -7.25 11.09 2.22
CA THR A 111 -8.54 11.25 2.88
C THR A 111 -8.31 11.67 4.32
N LEU A 112 -8.98 12.74 4.73
CA LEU A 112 -8.88 13.34 6.05
C LEU A 112 -10.19 13.25 6.79
N TRP A 113 -10.08 12.99 8.08
CA TRP A 113 -11.16 13.05 9.06
C TRP A 113 -10.97 14.26 9.99
N ASP A 114 -12.08 14.83 10.44
CA ASP A 114 -12.16 16.02 11.29
C ASP A 114 -11.21 17.14 10.84
N CYS A 115 -11.38 17.56 9.59
CA CYS A 115 -10.46 18.47 8.96
C CYS A 115 -10.93 19.92 9.01
N GLU A 116 -9.98 20.82 9.13
CA GLU A 116 -10.17 22.25 9.24
C GLU A 116 -9.48 22.94 8.07
N ARG A 117 -10.13 23.97 7.52
CA ARG A 117 -9.60 24.77 6.42
C ARG A 117 -8.98 26.05 6.94
N TYR A 118 -7.75 26.26 6.54
CA TYR A 118 -6.95 27.43 6.81
C TYR A 118 -6.56 28.13 5.51
N LEU A 119 -6.20 29.39 5.64
CA LEU A 119 -5.78 30.22 4.54
C LEU A 119 -4.37 30.70 4.86
N ALA A 120 -3.39 29.99 4.30
CA ALA A 120 -1.99 30.13 4.63
C ALA A 120 -1.31 31.12 3.67
N ASP A 121 -0.56 32.06 4.22
CA ASP A 121 0.25 32.96 3.42
C ASP A 121 1.51 32.22 2.94
N LEU A 122 1.73 32.18 1.62
CA LEU A 122 2.89 31.53 1.02
C LEU A 122 4.21 32.25 1.34
N ALA A 123 4.15 33.52 1.77
CA ALA A 123 5.32 34.32 2.12
C ALA A 123 5.83 34.07 3.54
N VAL A 124 5.03 33.45 4.40
CA VAL A 124 5.36 33.20 5.81
C VAL A 124 5.68 31.71 6.00
N PRO A 125 6.86 31.34 6.51
CA PRO A 125 7.13 29.98 6.91
C PRO A 125 6.14 29.61 8.02
N VAL A 126 5.34 28.57 7.78
CA VAL A 126 4.36 28.10 8.75
C VAL A 126 5.08 27.26 9.81
N ASP A 127 5.70 27.94 10.77
CA ASP A 127 5.98 27.33 12.06
C ASP A 127 4.68 27.29 12.86
N ARG A 128 4.52 26.20 13.60
CA ARG A 128 3.24 25.70 14.10
C ARG A 128 2.39 26.57 15.05
N PRO A 129 2.84 27.65 15.74
CA PRO A 129 2.02 28.21 16.81
C PRO A 129 1.07 29.34 16.39
N THR A 130 0.87 29.64 15.11
CA THR A 130 -0.03 30.75 14.71
C THR A 130 -0.82 30.43 13.44
N LEU A 131 -1.46 29.26 13.39
CA LEU A 131 -2.54 29.08 12.42
C LEU A 131 -3.71 30.01 12.81
N PRO A 132 -4.23 30.85 11.90
CA PRO A 132 -5.40 31.69 12.16
C PRO A 132 -6.63 30.82 12.46
N GLU A 133 -7.72 31.38 12.98
CA GLU A 133 -8.95 30.60 13.21
C GLU A 133 -9.40 29.84 11.94
N PRO A 134 -9.86 28.58 12.08
CA PRO A 134 -10.26 27.77 10.95
C PRO A 134 -11.48 28.39 10.26
N LEU A 135 -11.40 28.58 8.94
CA LEU A 135 -12.48 29.17 8.14
C LEU A 135 -13.69 28.26 8.02
N SER A 136 -13.48 26.95 8.11
CA SER A 136 -14.53 25.95 8.02
C SER A 136 -14.01 24.61 8.50
N ARG A 137 -14.91 23.80 9.06
CA ARG A 137 -14.65 22.42 9.46
C ARG A 137 -15.42 21.47 8.56
N PHE A 138 -14.79 20.36 8.17
CA PHE A 138 -15.42 19.30 7.42
C PHE A 138 -15.17 17.98 8.14
N PRO A 139 -16.23 17.19 8.41
CA PRO A 139 -16.05 15.91 9.08
C PRO A 139 -15.22 14.95 8.25
N PHE A 140 -15.31 15.03 6.92
CA PHE A 140 -14.58 14.15 6.00
C PHE A 140 -14.22 14.91 4.73
N LEU A 141 -12.97 14.78 4.29
CA LEU A 141 -12.49 15.42 3.08
C LEU A 141 -11.59 14.47 2.29
N MET A 142 -11.93 14.25 1.03
CA MET A 142 -11.13 13.48 0.09
C MET A 142 -10.46 14.44 -0.89
N LEU A 143 -9.14 14.35 -1.03
CA LEU A 143 -8.33 15.14 -1.95
C LEU A 143 -7.61 14.23 -2.93
N GLU A 144 -7.70 14.57 -4.21
CA GLU A 144 -6.93 13.92 -5.27
C GLU A 144 -5.58 14.62 -5.48
N ALA A 145 -4.59 13.88 -5.95
CA ALA A 145 -3.24 14.38 -6.17
C ALA A 145 -3.18 15.64 -7.05
N SER A 146 -4.09 15.80 -8.00
CA SER A 146 -4.20 16.98 -8.87
C SER A 146 -4.45 18.27 -8.11
N HIS A 147 -5.06 18.20 -6.94
CA HIS A 147 -5.39 19.36 -6.11
C HIS A 147 -4.38 19.59 -4.99
N ILE A 148 -3.38 18.71 -4.84
CA ILE A 148 -2.40 18.73 -3.77
C ILE A 148 -1.11 19.34 -4.30
N ARG A 149 -0.70 20.47 -3.70
CA ARG A 149 0.57 21.11 -4.00
C ARG A 149 1.68 20.59 -3.09
N ASN A 150 1.38 20.41 -1.80
CA ASN A 150 2.30 19.86 -0.83
C ASN A 150 1.56 19.17 0.31
N VAL A 151 2.19 18.17 0.94
CA VAL A 151 1.68 17.49 2.13
C VAL A 151 2.80 17.32 3.13
N ALA A 152 2.52 17.65 4.38
CA ALA A 152 3.35 17.27 5.51
C ALA A 152 2.54 16.39 6.46
N PHE A 153 3.21 15.41 7.07
CA PHE A 153 2.61 14.51 8.04
C PHE A 153 3.28 14.68 9.39
N GLU A 154 2.50 14.54 10.44
CA GLU A 154 3.00 14.48 11.79
C GLU A 154 2.33 13.36 12.58
N ILE A 155 3.13 12.60 13.30
CA ILE A 155 2.68 11.48 14.12
C ILE A 155 2.63 11.96 15.57
N LEU A 156 1.45 11.89 16.18
CA LEU A 156 1.21 12.19 17.58
C LEU A 156 1.01 10.88 18.34
N ASP A 157 1.73 10.71 19.44
CA ASP A 157 1.45 9.65 20.40
C ASP A 157 0.27 10.08 21.28
N VAL A 158 -0.80 9.28 21.27
CA VAL A 158 -2.05 9.47 22.04
C VAL A 158 -1.97 8.77 23.40
N SER A 159 -0.91 8.00 23.65
CA SER A 159 -0.67 7.33 24.93
C SER A 159 -0.66 8.36 26.07
N GLY A 160 -1.79 8.46 26.76
CA GLY A 160 -2.03 9.43 27.81
C GLY A 160 -1.14 9.18 29.02
N THR A 161 -0.09 9.98 29.15
CA THR A 161 0.35 10.41 30.47
C THR A 161 0.08 11.91 30.52
N PRO A 162 -0.92 12.41 31.29
CA PRO A 162 -0.97 13.83 31.57
C PRO A 162 0.37 14.22 32.21
N PRO A 163 0.93 15.41 31.90
CA PRO A 163 2.15 15.86 32.57
C PRO A 163 1.89 15.81 34.08
N SER A 164 2.65 14.97 34.79
CA SER A 164 2.62 14.95 36.25
C SER A 164 3.03 16.33 36.72
N THR A 165 2.07 17.10 37.22
CA THR A 165 2.36 18.27 38.06
C THR A 165 2.86 17.74 39.40
N ASP A 166 4.18 17.66 39.54
CA ASP A 166 4.91 17.72 40.81
C ASP A 166 6.18 18.57 40.61
#